data_AF-A0A075MID8-F1
#
_entry.id   AF-A0A075MID8-F1
#
_cell.length_a   1.000
_cell.length_b   1.000
_cell.length_c   1.000
_cell.angle_alpha   90.00
_cell.angle_beta   90.00
_cell.angle_gamma   90.00
#
_symmetry.space_group_name_H-M   'P 1'
#
loop_
_entity.id
_entity.type
_entity.pdbx_description
1 polymer ?
#
loop_
_entity_poly.entity_id
_entity_poly.type
_entity_poly.pdbx_seq_one_letter_code
_entity_poly.pdbx_strand_id
1 'polypeptide(L)' 'MLSDDVTLMNEIKDLHNRYPFMGYRRITVLLSHAGYETNRKRVLRIMRILEIQAIYPKRNLSVLPPYNSSMNRLVNR' A
#
# COMPACT_ATOMS: atom_id res chain seq x y z
N MET A 1 14.63 -20.52 -16.16
CA MET A 1 14.03 -19.62 -15.14
C MET A 1 13.99 -20.40 -13.84
N LEU A 2 14.63 -19.90 -12.78
CA LEU A 2 14.70 -20.57 -11.48
C LEU A 2 13.31 -20.58 -10.83
N SER A 3 12.81 -21.75 -10.43
CA SER A 3 11.45 -21.94 -9.89
C SER A 3 11.09 -20.99 -8.74
N ASP A 4 12.07 -20.55 -7.96
CA ASP A 4 11.89 -19.62 -6.83
C ASP A 4 11.36 -18.25 -7.26
N ASP A 5 11.69 -17.79 -8.47
CA ASP A 5 11.19 -16.50 -8.98
C ASP A 5 9.69 -16.54 -9.26
N VAL A 6 9.18 -17.69 -9.73
CA VAL A 6 7.76 -17.85 -10.07
C VAL A 6 6.92 -17.91 -8.80
N THR A 7 7.37 -18.66 -7.78
CA THR A 7 6.69 -18.72 -6.48
C THR A 7 6.62 -17.32 -5.86
N LEU A 8 7.72 -16.57 -5.90
CA LEU A 8 7.76 -15.21 -5.36
C LEU A 8 6.87 -14.23 -6.15
N MET A 9 6.81 -14.37 -7.47
CA MET A 9 5.92 -13.57 -8.32
C MET A 9 4.44 -13.80 -7.99
N ASN A 10 4.04 -15.06 -7.78
CA ASN A 10 2.66 -15.40 -7.41
C ASN A 10 2.30 -14.82 -6.04
N GLU A 11 3.20 -14.96 -5.05
CA GLU A 11 2.94 -14.45 -3.72
C GLU A 11 2.84 -12.91 -3.67
N ILE A 12 3.69 -12.22 -4.44
CA ILE A 12 3.61 -10.76 -4.59
C ILE A 12 2.27 -10.35 -5.22
N LYS A 13 1.77 -11.08 -6.22
CA LYS A 13 0.46 -10.83 -6.84
C LYS A 13 -0.67 -11.00 -5.83
N ASP A 14 -0.68 -12.08 -5.07
CA ASP A 14 -1.73 -12.36 -4.09
C ASP A 14 -1.73 -11.33 -2.96
N LEU A 15 -0.54 -10.93 -2.47
CA LEU A 15 -0.40 -9.85 -1.50
C LEU A 15 -0.89 -8.52 -2.05
N HIS A 16 -0.62 -8.21 -3.32
CA HIS A 16 -1.10 -6.98 -3.94
C HIS A 16 -2.62 -6.98 -4.12
N ASN A 17 -3.20 -8.11 -4.57
CA ASN A 17 -4.66 -8.25 -4.69
C ASN A 17 -5.37 -8.08 -3.34
N ARG A 18 -4.77 -8.61 -2.26
CA ARG A 18 -5.31 -8.45 -0.90
C ARG A 18 -5.10 -7.04 -0.35
N TYR A 19 -3.97 -6.40 -0.69
CA TYR A 19 -3.56 -5.11 -0.14
C TYR A 19 -3.07 -4.15 -1.25
N PRO A 20 -3.96 -3.63 -2.11
CA PRO A 20 -3.57 -2.84 -3.29
C PRO A 20 -2.87 -1.51 -2.93
N PHE A 21 -3.07 -1.02 -1.70
CA PHE A 21 -2.42 0.18 -1.18
C PHE A 21 -0.99 -0.04 -0.66
N MET A 22 -0.52 -1.28 -0.59
CA MET A 22 0.81 -1.58 -0.08
C MET A 22 1.86 -1.54 -1.20
N GLY A 23 2.87 -0.70 -1.04
CA GLY A 23 4.05 -0.71 -1.90
C GLY A 23 5.08 -1.78 -1.51
N TYR A 24 6.11 -1.90 -2.35
CA TYR A 24 7.18 -2.90 -2.21
C TYR A 24 7.79 -2.96 -0.81
N ARG A 25 7.87 -1.83 -0.09
CA ARG A 25 8.44 -1.77 1.26
C ARG A 25 7.58 -2.53 2.28
N ARG A 26 6.26 -2.44 2.19
CA ARG A 26 5.34 -3.20 3.07
C ARG A 26 5.21 -4.65 2.62
N ILE A 27 5.17 -4.89 1.30
CA ILE A 27 5.16 -6.25 0.74
C ILE A 27 6.41 -7.03 1.16
N THR A 28 7.60 -6.41 1.15
CA THR A 28 8.85 -7.04 1.61
C THR A 28 8.75 -7.48 3.08
N VAL A 29 8.11 -6.66 3.93
CA VAL A 29 7.91 -7.01 5.35
C VAL A 29 6.94 -8.19 5.47
N LEU A 30 5.84 -8.20 4.72
CA LEU A 30 4.88 -9.32 4.73
C LEU A 30 5.53 -10.63 4.25
N LEU A 31 6.33 -10.57 3.18
CA LEU A 31 7.11 -11.70 2.69
C LEU A 31 8.09 -12.21 3.76
N SER A 32 8.77 -11.32 4.46
CA SER A 32 9.67 -11.70 5.55
C SER A 32 8.92 -12.35 6.73
N HIS A 33 7.71 -11.89 7.06
CA HIS A 33 6.87 -12.53 8.09
C HIS A 33 6.34 -13.90 7.64
N ALA A 34 6.14 -14.10 6.34
CA ALA A 34 5.80 -15.38 5.74
C ALA A 34 6.99 -16.34 5.62
N GLY A 35 8.19 -15.93 6.06
CA GLY A 35 9.39 -16.77 6.07
C GLY A 35 10.26 -16.66 4.80
N TYR A 36 9.96 -15.73 3.89
CA TYR A 36 10.79 -15.51 2.70
C TYR A 36 11.95 -14.54 2.99
N GLU A 37 13.18 -15.03 2.89
CA GLU A 37 14.38 -14.18 2.91
C GLU A 37 14.57 -13.48 1.55
N THR A 38 13.80 -12.41 1.33
CA THR A 38 13.81 -11.68 0.06
C THR A 38 14.32 -10.27 0.22
N ASN A 39 15.23 -9.86 -0.68
CA ASN A 39 15.77 -8.51 -0.67
C ASN A 39 14.74 -7.51 -1.24
N ARG A 40 14.58 -6.36 -0.59
CA ARG A 40 13.71 -5.26 -1.04
C ARG A 40 13.93 -4.86 -2.52
N LYS A 41 15.16 -4.96 -3.02
CA LYS A 41 15.49 -4.65 -4.43
C LYS A 41 14.89 -5.69 -5.39
N ARG A 42 14.86 -6.96 -4.99
CA ARG A 42 14.27 -8.06 -5.77
C ARG A 42 12.76 -7.91 -5.87
N VAL A 43 12.11 -7.64 -4.73
CA VAL A 43 10.65 -7.39 -4.69
C VAL A 43 10.29 -6.20 -5.58
N LEU A 44 11.03 -5.09 -5.51
CA LEU A 44 10.81 -3.92 -6.36
C LEU A 44 10.95 -4.26 -7.86
N ARG A 45 11.97 -5.03 -8.24
CA ARG A 45 12.18 -5.43 -9.64
C ARG A 45 11.03 -6.32 -10.14
N ILE A 46 10.58 -7.27 -9.32
CA ILE A 46 9.44 -8.14 -9.66
C ILE A 46 8.16 -7.32 -9.81
N MET A 47 7.85 -6.42 -8.87
CA MET A 47 6.67 -5.55 -8.98
C MET A 47 6.70 -4.71 -10.26
N ARG A 48 7.87 -4.22 -10.69
CA ARG A 48 8.02 -3.51 -11.97
C ARG A 48 7.76 -4.39 -13.19
N ILE A 49 8.26 -5.62 -13.18
CA ILE A 49 8.04 -6.59 -14.27
C ILE A 49 6.56 -6.98 -14.37
N LEU A 50 5.88 -7.09 -13.23
CA LEU A 50 4.46 -7.41 -13.15
C LEU A 50 3.55 -6.19 -13.34
N GLU A 51 4.12 -5.01 -13.55
CA GLU A 51 3.41 -3.72 -13.66
C GLU A 51 2.50 -3.39 -12.45
N ILE A 52 2.84 -3.94 -11.29
CA ILE A 52 2.12 -3.76 -10.04
C ILE A 52 2.60 -2.47 -9.37
N GLN A 53 1.67 -1.55 -9.09
CA GLN A 53 1.94 -0.31 -8.37
C GLN A 53 1.02 -0.17 -7.16
N ALA A 54 1.53 0.45 -6.09
CA ALA A 54 0.71 0.74 -4.91
C ALA A 54 -0.32 1.81 -5.24
N ILE A 55 -1.59 1.49 -5.06
CA ILE A 55 -2.72 2.40 -5.26
C ILE A 55 -3.03 3.04 -3.91
N TYR A 56 -2.54 4.25 -3.69
CA TYR A 56 -2.86 4.99 -2.46
C TYR A 56 -4.25 5.64 -2.58
N PRO A 57 -5.14 5.46 -1.61
CA PRO A 57 -6.38 6.23 -1.57
C PRO A 57 -6.04 7.71 -1.48
N LYS A 58 -6.51 8.50 -2.45
CA LYS A 58 -6.32 9.95 -2.44
C LYS A 58 -7.00 10.51 -1.19
N ARG A 59 -6.28 11.33 -0.42
CA ARG A 59 -6.86 12.03 0.72
C ARG A 59 -7.94 12.98 0.20
N ASN A 60 -9.16 12.89 0.74
CA ASN A 60 -10.25 13.83 0.45
C ASN A 60 -9.95 15.18 1.09
N LEU A 61 -9.21 16.05 0.38
CA LEU A 61 -8.87 17.40 0.82
C LEU A 61 -10.06 18.36 0.80
N SER A 62 -11.20 17.95 0.23
CA SER A 62 -12.43 18.73 0.10
C SER A 62 -13.35 18.66 1.32
N VAL A 63 -13.09 17.77 2.27
CA VAL A 63 -13.85 17.73 3.53
C VAL A 63 -13.22 18.76 4.45
N LEU A 64 -13.91 19.89 4.64
CA LEU A 64 -13.55 20.86 5.67
C LEU A 64 -13.47 20.09 7.01
N PRO A 65 -12.38 20.19 7.79
CA PRO A 65 -12.38 19.66 9.15
C PRO A 65 -13.59 20.25 9.90
N PRO A 66 -14.26 19.49 10.79
CA PRO A 66 -15.45 19.98 11.48
C PRO A 66 -15.10 21.31 12.17
N TYR A 67 -15.60 22.41 11.60
CA TYR A 67 -15.48 23.73 12.19
C TYR A 67 -16.15 23.67 13.56
N ASN A 68 -15.45 24.11 14.60
CA ASN A 68 -15.92 24.06 15.99
C ASN A 68 -17.31 24.72 16.09
N SER A 69 -18.36 23.90 16.24
CA SER A 69 -19.77 24.33 16.36
C SER A 69 -20.05 25.28 17.54
N SER A 70 -19.07 25.57 18.37
CA SER A 70 -19.13 26.50 19.52
C SER A 70 -19.08 27.99 19.13
N MET A 71 -18.75 28.37 17.90
CA MET A 71 -18.74 29.79 17.46
C MET A 71 -20.08 30.33 16.93
N ASN A 72 -21.09 29.48 16.69
CA ASN A 72 -22.39 29.93 16.14
C ASN A 72 -23.31 30.63 17.16
N ARG A 73 -22.87 30.85 18.41
CA ARG A 73 -23.66 31.58 19.43
C ARG A 73 -23.39 33.08 19.45
N LEU A 74 -22.39 33.56 18.71
CA LEU A 74 -21.97 34.98 18.71
C LEU A 74 -22.39 35.77 17.47
N VAL A 75 -22.95 35.11 16.45
CA VAL A 75 -23.35 35.76 15.18
C VAL A 75 -24.84 36.14 15.15
N ASN A 76 -25.65 35.63 16.09
CA ASN A 76 -27.06 36.00 16.26
C ASN A 76 -27.29 36.78 17.57
N ARG A 77 -26.68 37.96 17.68
CA ARG A 77 -27.05 39.00 18.66
C ARG A 77 -27.14 40.34 17.95
#